data_AF-A0A7X7MQE5-F1
#
_entry.id   AF-A0A7X7MQE5-F1
#
_cell.length_a   1.000
_cell.length_b   1.000
_cell.length_c   1.000
_cell.angle_alpha   90.00
_cell.angle_beta   90.00
_cell.angle_gamma   90.00
#
_symmetry.space_group_name_H-M   'P 1'
#
loop_
_entity.id
_entity.type
_entity.pdbx_description
1 polymer ?
#
loop_
_entity_poly.entity_id
_entity_poly.type
_entity_poly.pdbx_seq_one_letter_code
_entity_poly.pdbx_strand_id
1 'polypeptide(L)'
;MLRPYVRSSCLAALVTVAAASAVSAANSIWIGGATGSWADAANWSEGVPQTAADTATLNTAATVTIPASITLKTLFVNAPATVTVASGATLALSNGGADVLTASTDFTLGGEGQVTVSRTAGHATDFANIKPAAGTTLTIAARVTGTAGAGIELNATGTLLLTNPGNTFTGTARISTGNGTLVFTDPAALGATAARSDGSPSKFVYAGTLPATLALPVQIGAGSTSFENAGNGPLTFSGAIAPISSGTKTLTFTGTQTNILSGTLSNGAGILNVTAGTGTLLFTGTATDCTFMIYSGGTLAVGPGAVFNTLLLTCQAGGTLAFNPAAADGFAVTLPLTNALNGAGVSWSIPSAPAASTVTVPTLVRAAGATLDVTASALGTPSNRLLIQNMTPGPMPAWFTVNGQPALYDAALGVLAA
;
A
#
# COMPACT_ATOMS: atom_id res chain seq x y z
N MET A 1 92.15 -43.45 -11.66
CA MET A 1 91.55 -43.48 -10.31
C MET A 1 90.68 -42.24 -10.15
N LEU A 2 89.58 -42.37 -9.38
CA LEU A 2 88.52 -41.41 -9.04
C LEU A 2 87.28 -41.38 -9.97
N ARG A 3 86.21 -42.04 -9.48
CA ARG A 3 84.80 -41.87 -9.87
C ARG A 3 84.25 -40.56 -9.29
N PRO A 4 83.12 -40.07 -9.82
CA PRO A 4 81.93 -40.05 -8.96
C PRO A 4 80.65 -40.56 -9.65
N TYR A 5 79.82 -41.21 -8.83
CA TYR A 5 78.43 -41.57 -9.06
C TYR A 5 77.53 -40.35 -8.81
N VAL A 6 76.52 -40.12 -9.64
CA VAL A 6 75.32 -39.37 -9.23
C VAL A 6 74.08 -40.11 -9.75
N ARG A 7 73.30 -40.65 -8.81
CA ARG A 7 71.89 -41.04 -8.97
C ARG A 7 71.02 -39.83 -8.62
N SER A 8 69.97 -39.59 -9.39
CA SER A 8 68.65 -39.06 -8.97
C SER A 8 68.00 -38.35 -10.15
N SER A 9 66.69 -38.34 -10.40
CA SER A 9 65.51 -39.10 -9.96
C SER A 9 64.42 -38.57 -10.89
N CYS A 10 63.74 -39.45 -11.65
CA CYS A 10 62.55 -39.05 -12.40
C CYS A 10 61.41 -38.77 -11.39
N LEU A 11 60.95 -37.53 -11.28
CA LEU A 11 59.67 -37.21 -10.66
C LEU A 11 58.69 -36.81 -11.76
N ALA A 12 57.80 -37.72 -12.11
CA ALA A 12 56.62 -37.43 -12.92
C ALA A 12 55.59 -36.72 -12.02
N ALA A 13 55.33 -35.45 -12.29
CA ALA A 13 54.21 -34.74 -11.69
C ALA A 13 52.90 -35.20 -12.37
N LEU A 14 52.14 -36.05 -11.68
CA LEU A 14 50.77 -36.37 -12.06
C LEU A 14 49.90 -35.12 -11.76
N VAL A 15 49.55 -34.36 -12.79
CA VAL A 15 48.53 -33.32 -12.68
C VAL A 15 47.17 -34.00 -12.70
N THR A 16 46.56 -34.19 -11.53
CA THR A 16 45.13 -34.51 -11.44
C THR A 16 44.33 -33.27 -11.80
N VAL A 17 43.88 -33.19 -13.06
CA VAL A 17 42.83 -32.26 -13.47
C VAL A 17 41.54 -32.74 -12.79
N ALA A 18 41.17 -32.10 -11.69
CA ALA A 18 39.81 -32.23 -11.16
C ALA A 18 38.88 -31.62 -12.22
N ALA A 19 38.22 -32.48 -12.99
CA ALA A 19 37.11 -32.08 -13.83
C ALA A 19 36.01 -31.56 -12.89
N ALA A 20 35.98 -30.25 -12.66
CA ALA A 20 34.77 -29.60 -12.18
C ALA A 20 33.72 -29.85 -13.27
N SER A 21 32.85 -30.83 -13.05
CA SER A 21 31.66 -31.03 -13.86
C SER A 21 30.93 -29.69 -13.82
N ALA A 22 30.94 -28.96 -14.92
CA ALA A 22 30.07 -27.80 -15.06
C ALA A 22 28.64 -28.34 -14.99
N VAL A 23 28.04 -28.31 -13.80
CA VAL A 23 26.63 -28.64 -13.63
C VAL A 23 25.89 -27.58 -14.44
N SER A 24 25.31 -28.01 -15.56
CA SER A 24 24.49 -27.14 -16.39
C SER A 24 23.29 -26.68 -15.58
N ALA A 25 22.94 -25.40 -15.70
CA ALA A 25 21.71 -24.86 -15.12
C ALA A 25 20.52 -25.72 -15.54
N ALA A 26 19.77 -26.25 -14.58
CA ALA A 26 18.56 -27.00 -14.85
C ALA A 26 17.47 -26.04 -15.35
N ASN A 27 16.77 -26.43 -16.40
CA ASN A 27 15.53 -25.77 -16.83
C ASN A 27 14.43 -26.82 -16.84
N SER A 28 13.90 -27.11 -15.65
CA SER A 28 13.08 -28.30 -15.45
C SER A 28 11.61 -27.96 -15.34
N ILE A 29 10.80 -28.82 -15.93
CA ILE A 29 9.35 -28.79 -15.86
C ILE A 29 8.90 -29.84 -14.85
N TRP A 30 7.94 -29.48 -13.99
CA TRP A 30 7.27 -30.43 -13.12
C TRP A 30 6.49 -31.43 -13.96
N ILE A 31 6.89 -32.69 -13.88
CA ILE A 31 6.25 -33.86 -14.51
C ILE A 31 5.68 -34.81 -13.45
N GLY A 32 5.83 -34.48 -12.17
CA GLY A 32 5.22 -35.21 -11.08
C GLY A 32 3.70 -35.17 -11.12
N GLY A 33 3.08 -35.97 -10.24
CA GLY A 33 1.63 -35.97 -10.07
C GLY A 33 1.09 -34.67 -9.46
N ALA A 34 -0.20 -34.69 -9.11
CA ALA A 34 -0.88 -33.56 -8.46
C ALA A 34 -0.29 -33.19 -7.08
N THR A 35 0.47 -34.10 -6.48
CA THR A 35 1.17 -33.89 -5.21
C THR A 35 2.58 -34.47 -5.29
N GLY A 36 3.57 -33.81 -4.72
CA GLY A 36 4.92 -34.37 -4.66
C GLY A 36 5.92 -33.55 -3.86
N SER A 37 7.13 -34.10 -3.76
CA SER A 37 8.28 -33.43 -3.16
C SER A 37 9.14 -32.79 -4.25
N TRP A 38 9.56 -31.55 -4.02
CA TRP A 38 10.50 -30.83 -4.87
C TRP A 38 11.83 -31.58 -5.01
N ALA A 39 12.27 -32.27 -3.95
CA ALA A 39 13.57 -32.95 -3.91
C ALA A 39 13.61 -34.28 -4.67
N ASP A 40 12.46 -34.78 -5.14
CA ASP A 40 12.39 -36.03 -5.89
C ASP A 40 12.64 -35.77 -7.38
N ALA A 41 13.76 -36.28 -7.88
CA ALA A 41 14.18 -36.14 -9.27
C ALA A 41 13.17 -36.73 -10.27
N ALA A 42 12.36 -37.73 -9.87
CA ALA A 42 11.34 -38.31 -10.74
C ALA A 42 10.21 -37.31 -11.08
N ASN A 43 10.05 -36.25 -10.29
CA ASN A 43 9.04 -35.22 -10.53
C ASN A 43 9.51 -34.11 -11.50
N TRP A 44 10.74 -34.19 -12.02
CA TRP A 44 11.33 -33.15 -12.88
C TRP A 44 11.88 -33.69 -14.19
N SER A 45 11.63 -32.96 -15.28
CA SER A 45 12.06 -33.38 -16.63
C SER A 45 13.57 -33.40 -16.84
N GLU A 46 14.30 -32.45 -16.24
CA GLU A 46 15.73 -32.20 -16.49
C GLU A 46 16.54 -32.17 -15.17
N GLY A 47 16.12 -32.97 -14.18
CA GLY A 47 16.69 -33.00 -12.83
C GLY A 47 16.10 -31.94 -11.89
N VAL A 48 16.41 -32.03 -10.59
CA VAL A 48 15.84 -31.17 -9.55
C VAL A 48 16.42 -29.75 -9.62
N PRO A 49 15.60 -28.70 -9.84
CA PRO A 49 16.04 -27.31 -9.74
C PRO A 49 16.37 -26.96 -8.29
N GLN A 50 17.60 -26.52 -8.00
CA GLN A 50 18.03 -26.29 -6.61
C GLN A 50 19.11 -25.21 -6.44
N THR A 51 19.64 -24.66 -7.52
CA THR A 51 20.70 -23.64 -7.54
C THR A 51 20.25 -22.31 -8.14
N ALA A 52 21.00 -21.24 -7.86
CA ALA A 52 20.73 -19.89 -8.36
C ALA A 52 20.81 -19.73 -9.89
N ALA A 53 21.25 -20.76 -10.62
CA ALA A 53 21.20 -20.78 -12.07
C ALA A 53 19.93 -21.45 -12.61
N ASP A 54 19.24 -22.23 -11.78
CA ASP A 54 18.17 -23.13 -12.21
C ASP A 54 16.83 -22.42 -12.35
N THR A 55 16.07 -22.88 -13.35
CA THR A 55 14.69 -22.48 -13.59
C THR A 55 13.77 -23.67 -13.34
N ALA A 56 12.67 -23.41 -12.64
CA ALA A 56 11.61 -24.38 -12.39
C ALA A 56 10.31 -23.91 -13.02
N THR A 57 9.60 -24.82 -13.69
CA THR A 57 8.32 -24.52 -14.36
C THR A 57 7.23 -25.49 -13.91
N LEU A 58 6.11 -24.96 -13.41
CA LEU A 58 4.91 -25.72 -13.08
C LEU A 58 3.86 -25.52 -14.19
N ASN A 59 3.77 -26.47 -15.13
CA ASN A 59 2.81 -26.42 -16.25
C ASN A 59 1.53 -27.23 -15.99
N THR A 60 1.48 -27.96 -14.88
CA THR A 60 0.33 -28.75 -14.45
C THR A 60 -0.05 -28.36 -13.03
N ALA A 61 -1.32 -28.55 -12.67
CA ALA A 61 -1.77 -28.23 -11.33
C ALA A 61 -1.09 -29.15 -10.31
N ALA A 62 -0.48 -28.57 -9.29
CA ALA A 62 0.34 -29.33 -8.35
C ALA A 62 0.37 -28.71 -6.95
N THR A 63 0.46 -29.57 -5.95
CA THR A 63 0.83 -29.24 -4.57
C THR A 63 2.21 -29.80 -4.29
N VAL A 64 3.20 -28.91 -4.16
CA VAL A 64 4.61 -29.28 -4.07
C VAL A 64 5.16 -28.87 -2.71
N THR A 65 5.91 -29.77 -2.06
CA THR A 65 6.65 -29.44 -0.83
C THR A 65 8.13 -29.25 -1.14
N ILE A 66 8.72 -28.16 -0.63
CA ILE A 66 10.17 -27.94 -0.60
C ILE A 66 10.66 -28.39 0.78
N PRO A 67 11.25 -29.59 0.92
CA PRO A 67 11.63 -30.14 2.24
C PRO A 67 12.97 -29.61 2.77
N ALA A 68 13.79 -29.02 1.91
CA ALA A 68 15.12 -28.52 2.25
C ALA A 68 15.39 -27.21 1.53
N SER A 69 16.32 -26.41 2.03
CA SER A 69 16.63 -25.10 1.46
C SER A 69 17.17 -25.22 0.04
N ILE A 70 16.60 -24.42 -0.87
CA ILE A 70 17.02 -24.33 -2.26
C ILE A 70 17.15 -22.87 -2.68
N THR A 71 17.93 -22.62 -3.71
CA THR A 71 17.96 -21.33 -4.40
C THR A 71 17.52 -21.55 -5.83
N LEU A 72 16.72 -20.66 -6.40
CA LEU A 72 16.32 -20.71 -7.81
C LEU A 72 16.62 -19.38 -8.46
N LYS A 73 16.92 -19.41 -9.77
CA LYS A 73 16.92 -18.22 -10.60
C LYS A 73 15.48 -17.71 -10.78
N THR A 74 14.61 -18.56 -11.33
CA THR A 74 13.23 -18.19 -11.65
C THR A 74 12.28 -19.38 -11.44
N LEU A 75 11.09 -19.08 -10.92
CA LEU A 75 9.95 -19.98 -10.87
C LEU A 75 8.85 -19.48 -11.81
N PHE A 76 8.49 -20.28 -12.81
CA PHE A 76 7.34 -20.06 -13.69
C PHE A 76 6.16 -20.92 -13.25
N VAL A 77 4.99 -20.32 -13.09
CA VAL A 77 3.75 -21.01 -12.71
C VAL A 77 2.70 -20.78 -13.79
N ASN A 78 2.47 -21.80 -14.60
CA ASN A 78 1.56 -21.77 -15.75
C ASN A 78 0.28 -22.58 -15.55
N ALA A 79 0.14 -23.22 -14.40
CA ALA A 79 -1.09 -23.88 -13.96
C ALA A 79 -1.26 -23.68 -12.44
N PRO A 80 -2.50 -23.74 -11.92
CA PRO A 80 -2.76 -23.46 -10.51
C PRO A 80 -1.94 -24.36 -9.59
N ALA A 81 -1.14 -23.76 -8.71
CA ALA A 81 -0.20 -24.51 -7.88
C ALA A 81 -0.10 -23.95 -6.47
N THR A 82 0.22 -24.86 -5.53
CA THR A 82 0.62 -24.52 -4.16
C THR A 82 2.00 -25.07 -3.90
N VAL A 83 2.95 -24.21 -3.53
CA VAL A 83 4.28 -24.60 -3.07
C VAL A 83 4.38 -24.33 -1.58
N THR A 84 4.72 -25.35 -0.80
CA THR A 84 4.91 -25.26 0.65
C THR A 84 6.38 -25.38 1.00
N VAL A 85 6.96 -24.35 1.60
CA VAL A 85 8.32 -24.40 2.16
C VAL A 85 8.24 -25.00 3.56
N ALA A 86 8.87 -26.16 3.74
CA ALA A 86 8.83 -26.87 5.01
C ALA A 86 9.52 -26.10 6.14
N SER A 87 9.18 -26.43 7.39
CA SER A 87 9.82 -25.89 8.58
C SER A 87 11.34 -26.06 8.52
N GLY A 88 12.09 -25.00 8.81
CA GLY A 88 13.56 -25.01 8.72
C GLY A 88 14.15 -24.91 7.31
N ALA A 89 13.33 -24.90 6.25
CA ALA A 89 13.77 -24.70 4.87
C ALA A 89 13.59 -23.25 4.42
N THR A 90 14.40 -22.86 3.43
CA THR A 90 14.32 -21.56 2.75
C THR A 90 14.24 -21.75 1.24
N LEU A 91 13.26 -21.12 0.60
CA LEU A 91 13.26 -20.88 -0.84
C LEU A 91 13.90 -19.51 -1.13
N ALA A 92 15.08 -19.50 -1.73
CA ALA A 92 15.74 -18.27 -2.16
C ALA A 92 15.51 -18.02 -3.65
N LEU A 93 14.96 -16.85 -3.98
CA LEU A 93 14.66 -16.40 -5.33
C LEU A 93 15.70 -15.36 -5.76
N SER A 94 16.65 -15.79 -6.60
CA SER A 94 17.90 -15.06 -6.84
C SER A 94 18.19 -14.83 -8.32
N ASN A 95 17.69 -13.72 -8.86
CA ASN A 95 17.95 -13.29 -10.25
C ASN A 95 18.28 -11.78 -10.36
N GLY A 96 18.79 -11.16 -9.29
CA GLY A 96 19.39 -9.81 -9.32
C GLY A 96 18.55 -8.74 -10.05
N GLY A 97 17.42 -8.33 -9.48
CA GLY A 97 16.51 -7.33 -10.08
C GLY A 97 15.68 -7.84 -11.27
N ALA A 98 16.07 -8.97 -11.88
CA ALA A 98 15.27 -9.59 -12.93
C ALA A 98 14.15 -10.48 -12.38
N ASP A 99 13.43 -11.14 -13.28
CA ASP A 99 12.24 -11.92 -12.97
C ASP A 99 12.59 -13.18 -12.16
N VAL A 100 12.02 -13.30 -10.98
CA VAL A 100 12.22 -14.46 -10.10
C VAL A 100 10.98 -15.31 -9.91
N LEU A 101 9.80 -14.72 -10.06
CA LEU A 101 8.54 -15.42 -9.87
C LEU A 101 7.50 -14.87 -10.83
N THR A 102 7.08 -15.70 -11.78
CA THR A 102 6.12 -15.32 -12.82
C THR A 102 4.97 -16.30 -12.80
N ALA A 103 3.74 -15.80 -12.67
CA ALA A 103 2.55 -16.62 -12.59
C ALA A 103 1.50 -16.18 -13.61
N SER A 104 1.07 -17.08 -14.48
CA SER A 104 -0.03 -16.85 -15.44
C SER A 104 -1.37 -17.42 -14.95
N THR A 105 -1.37 -18.05 -13.78
CA THR A 105 -2.54 -18.59 -13.07
C THR A 105 -2.34 -18.43 -11.57
N ASP A 106 -3.41 -18.62 -10.79
CA ASP A 106 -3.34 -18.45 -9.34
C ASP A 106 -2.29 -19.35 -8.70
N PHE A 107 -1.46 -18.75 -7.84
CA PHE A 107 -0.34 -19.43 -7.20
C PHE A 107 -0.29 -19.11 -5.72
N THR A 108 -0.03 -20.12 -4.89
CA THR A 108 0.21 -19.95 -3.46
C THR A 108 1.59 -20.44 -3.08
N LEU A 109 2.40 -19.56 -2.48
CA LEU A 109 3.67 -19.88 -1.84
C LEU A 109 3.51 -19.77 -0.32
N GLY A 110 3.43 -20.91 0.35
CA GLY A 110 3.13 -21.02 1.78
C GLY A 110 4.14 -21.85 2.57
N GLY A 111 3.75 -22.23 3.79
CA GLY A 111 4.52 -23.08 4.69
C GLY A 111 5.19 -22.34 5.85
N GLU A 112 5.70 -23.12 6.80
CA GLU A 112 6.37 -22.63 8.01
C GLU A 112 7.82 -22.16 7.75
N GLY A 113 8.38 -22.53 6.60
CA GLY A 113 9.70 -22.10 6.16
C GLY A 113 9.73 -20.64 5.72
N GLN A 114 10.82 -20.27 5.03
CA GLN A 114 11.09 -18.89 4.65
C GLN A 114 11.21 -18.71 3.13
N VAL A 115 10.93 -17.49 2.68
CA VAL A 115 11.20 -17.04 1.32
C VAL A 115 12.14 -15.85 1.39
N THR A 116 13.17 -15.84 0.54
CA THR A 116 14.03 -14.67 0.36
C THR A 116 14.02 -14.23 -1.10
N VAL A 117 14.03 -12.92 -1.33
CA VAL A 117 14.03 -12.32 -2.67
C VAL A 117 15.29 -11.49 -2.84
N SER A 118 16.00 -11.70 -3.94
CA SER A 118 17.22 -10.95 -4.25
C SER A 118 16.95 -9.49 -4.62
N ARG A 119 18.02 -8.71 -4.60
CA ARG A 119 18.07 -7.31 -5.02
C ARG A 119 19.28 -7.11 -5.93
N THR A 120 19.19 -6.23 -6.91
CA THR A 120 20.36 -5.85 -7.72
C THR A 120 21.46 -5.27 -6.83
N ALA A 121 22.69 -5.77 -6.99
CA ALA A 121 23.83 -5.29 -6.23
C ALA A 121 24.02 -3.77 -6.44
N GLY A 122 24.29 -3.05 -5.35
CA GLY A 122 24.49 -1.59 -5.38
C GLY A 122 23.22 -0.74 -5.54
N HIS A 123 22.04 -1.34 -5.73
CA HIS A 123 20.78 -0.61 -5.87
C HIS A 123 19.96 -0.69 -4.57
N ALA A 124 19.39 0.43 -4.15
CA ALA A 124 18.59 0.49 -2.92
C ALA A 124 17.17 -0.06 -3.10
N THR A 125 16.62 0.02 -4.31
CA THR A 125 15.19 -0.20 -4.57
C THR A 125 14.87 -1.10 -5.76
N ASP A 126 15.90 -1.67 -6.41
CA ASP A 126 15.73 -2.57 -7.55
C ASP A 126 15.69 -4.01 -7.05
N PHE A 127 14.50 -4.46 -6.63
CA PHE A 127 14.29 -5.81 -6.11
C PHE A 127 13.90 -6.74 -7.24
N ALA A 128 14.13 -8.04 -7.05
CA ALA A 128 13.75 -9.00 -8.07
C ALA A 128 12.23 -9.02 -8.32
N ASN A 129 11.86 -9.14 -9.60
CA ASN A 129 10.49 -8.93 -10.04
C ASN A 129 9.58 -10.12 -9.72
N ILE A 130 8.41 -9.82 -9.14
CA ILE A 130 7.29 -10.74 -9.00
C ILE A 130 6.20 -10.32 -9.98
N LYS A 131 5.77 -11.26 -10.83
CA LYS A 131 4.94 -11.02 -12.01
C LYS A 131 3.71 -11.92 -12.09
N PRO A 132 2.66 -11.68 -11.28
CA PRO A 132 1.33 -12.21 -11.56
C PRO A 132 0.74 -11.56 -12.83
N ALA A 133 0.18 -12.36 -13.73
CA ALA A 133 -0.53 -11.87 -14.90
C ALA A 133 -1.81 -11.11 -14.52
N ALA A 134 -2.34 -10.31 -15.46
CA ALA A 134 -3.61 -9.62 -15.27
C ALA A 134 -4.73 -10.63 -14.92
N GLY A 135 -5.53 -10.31 -13.91
CA GLY A 135 -6.61 -11.19 -13.42
C GLY A 135 -6.15 -12.40 -12.59
N THR A 136 -4.84 -12.55 -12.36
CA THR A 136 -4.26 -13.61 -11.53
C THR A 136 -3.90 -13.10 -10.14
N THR A 137 -4.05 -13.95 -9.13
CA THR A 137 -3.57 -13.71 -7.77
C THR A 137 -2.38 -14.60 -7.43
N LEU A 138 -1.27 -13.98 -7.09
CA LEU A 138 -0.12 -14.65 -6.48
C LEU A 138 -0.13 -14.38 -4.98
N THR A 139 -0.24 -15.42 -4.18
CA THR A 139 -0.24 -15.35 -2.71
C THR A 139 1.10 -15.78 -2.15
N ILE A 140 1.72 -14.94 -1.32
CA ILE A 140 2.88 -15.31 -0.49
C ILE A 140 2.43 -15.31 0.97
N ALA A 141 2.23 -16.51 1.50
CA ALA A 141 1.87 -16.79 2.88
C ALA A 141 3.07 -17.30 3.71
N ALA A 142 4.13 -17.78 3.07
CA ALA A 142 5.38 -18.06 3.73
C ALA A 142 6.01 -16.76 4.28
N ARG A 143 6.81 -16.88 5.34
CA ARG A 143 7.50 -15.74 5.93
C ARG A 143 8.56 -15.21 4.96
N VAL A 144 8.46 -13.96 4.57
CA VAL A 144 9.46 -13.28 3.74
C VAL A 144 10.54 -12.66 4.64
N THR A 145 11.78 -13.05 4.39
CA THR A 145 12.99 -12.49 5.00
C THR A 145 13.94 -12.02 3.90
N GLY A 146 15.14 -11.57 4.26
CA GLY A 146 16.13 -11.17 3.27
C GLY A 146 17.35 -10.53 3.90
N THR A 147 18.37 -10.29 3.06
CA THR A 147 19.51 -9.47 3.44
C THR A 147 19.10 -8.02 3.67
N ALA A 148 19.96 -7.24 4.34
CA ALA A 148 19.67 -5.84 4.64
C ALA A 148 19.32 -5.05 3.37
N GLY A 149 18.13 -4.44 3.40
CA GLY A 149 17.56 -3.66 2.31
C GLY A 149 16.93 -4.48 1.18
N ALA A 150 16.83 -5.81 1.26
CA ALA A 150 16.01 -6.59 0.32
C ALA A 150 14.51 -6.32 0.55
N GLY A 151 13.74 -6.20 -0.52
CA GLY A 151 12.32 -5.84 -0.49
C GLY A 151 11.47 -6.73 -1.41
N ILE A 152 10.21 -6.33 -1.58
CA ILE A 152 9.25 -7.00 -2.45
C ILE A 152 8.88 -6.06 -3.59
N GLU A 153 8.94 -6.54 -4.83
CA GLU A 153 8.59 -5.76 -6.01
C GLU A 153 7.52 -6.47 -6.86
N LEU A 154 6.33 -5.87 -6.88
CA LEU A 154 5.29 -6.18 -7.86
C LEU A 154 5.58 -5.40 -9.15
N ASN A 155 6.08 -6.13 -10.16
CA ASN A 155 6.39 -5.60 -11.50
C ASN A 155 5.41 -6.16 -12.54
N ALA A 156 4.11 -6.12 -12.24
CA ALA A 156 3.08 -6.60 -13.14
C ALA A 156 1.71 -5.96 -12.85
N THR A 157 0.74 -6.25 -13.71
CA THR A 157 -0.65 -5.78 -13.64
C THR A 157 -1.58 -6.72 -12.85
N GLY A 158 -1.08 -7.88 -12.41
CA GLY A 158 -1.84 -8.80 -11.56
C GLY A 158 -1.87 -8.40 -10.09
N THR A 159 -2.33 -9.35 -9.27
CA THR A 159 -2.46 -9.17 -7.83
C THR A 159 -1.35 -9.93 -7.08
N LEU A 160 -0.64 -9.23 -6.20
CA LEU A 160 0.24 -9.84 -5.21
C LEU A 160 -0.41 -9.74 -3.82
N LEU A 161 -0.68 -10.87 -3.19
CA LEU A 161 -1.25 -10.96 -1.84
C LEU A 161 -0.18 -11.40 -0.83
N LEU A 162 0.13 -10.54 0.15
CA LEU A 162 1.05 -10.81 1.25
C LEU A 162 0.25 -11.04 2.54
N THR A 163 0.36 -12.22 3.15
CA THR A 163 -0.48 -12.58 4.31
C THR A 163 0.28 -12.80 5.62
N ASN A 164 1.60 -12.95 5.58
CA ASN A 164 2.38 -13.31 6.76
C ASN A 164 2.79 -12.06 7.56
N PRO A 165 2.28 -11.85 8.79
CA PRO A 165 2.68 -10.71 9.62
C PRO A 165 4.10 -10.86 10.19
N GLY A 166 4.70 -12.04 10.12
CA GLY A 166 6.07 -12.30 10.55
C GLY A 166 7.15 -11.87 9.55
N ASN A 167 6.79 -11.16 8.47
CA ASN A 167 7.74 -10.66 7.49
C ASN A 167 8.78 -9.73 8.13
N THR A 168 10.07 -9.93 7.84
CA THR A 168 11.17 -9.14 8.44
C THR A 168 12.16 -8.60 7.40
N PHE A 169 11.76 -8.52 6.13
CA PHE A 169 12.57 -7.85 5.13
C PHE A 169 12.64 -6.34 5.38
N THR A 170 13.78 -5.74 5.03
CA THR A 170 14.17 -4.37 5.42
C THR A 170 14.29 -3.42 4.24
N GLY A 171 13.85 -3.84 3.07
CA GLY A 171 13.50 -2.99 1.94
C GLY A 171 12.01 -2.64 1.92
N THR A 172 11.58 -1.95 0.88
CA THR A 172 10.18 -1.54 0.72
C THR A 172 9.33 -2.65 0.09
N ALA A 173 8.02 -2.66 0.40
CA ALA A 173 7.03 -3.31 -0.45
C ALA A 173 6.62 -2.34 -1.56
N ARG A 174 6.88 -2.68 -2.82
CA ARG A 174 6.85 -1.77 -3.97
C ARG A 174 5.96 -2.28 -5.10
N ILE A 175 5.18 -1.37 -5.69
CA ILE A 175 4.50 -1.57 -6.98
C ILE A 175 5.25 -0.73 -8.02
N SER A 176 5.96 -1.36 -8.96
CA SER A 176 6.76 -0.65 -9.95
C SER A 176 6.11 -0.54 -11.33
N THR A 177 5.16 -1.44 -11.64
CA THR A 177 4.38 -1.38 -12.89
C THR A 177 2.99 -0.80 -12.65
N GLY A 178 2.49 0.01 -13.59
CA GLY A 178 1.14 0.55 -13.53
C GLY A 178 0.08 -0.55 -13.60
N ASN A 179 -1.08 -0.30 -13.00
CA ASN A 179 -2.20 -1.22 -12.84
C ASN A 179 -1.93 -2.46 -11.95
N GLY A 180 -0.80 -2.51 -11.23
CA GLY A 180 -0.55 -3.55 -10.23
C GLY A 180 -1.39 -3.36 -8.97
N THR A 181 -1.83 -4.48 -8.37
CA THR A 181 -2.53 -4.49 -7.08
C THR A 181 -1.73 -5.25 -6.03
N LEU A 182 -1.36 -4.59 -4.93
CA LEU A 182 -0.75 -5.23 -3.77
C LEU A 182 -1.77 -5.31 -2.63
N VAL A 183 -2.10 -6.53 -2.23
CA VAL A 183 -3.03 -6.82 -1.14
C VAL A 183 -2.24 -7.27 0.10
N PHE A 184 -2.64 -6.80 1.28
CA PHE A 184 -2.06 -7.23 2.55
C PHE A 184 -3.15 -7.44 3.61
N THR A 185 -3.00 -8.48 4.44
CA THR A 185 -3.96 -8.79 5.51
C THR A 185 -3.53 -8.27 6.87
N ASP A 186 -2.26 -7.86 7.00
CA ASP A 186 -1.69 -7.23 8.18
C ASP A 186 -0.65 -6.20 7.72
N PRO A 187 -0.60 -4.97 8.28
CA PRO A 187 0.43 -3.99 7.93
C PRO A 187 1.87 -4.51 8.02
N ALA A 188 2.17 -5.42 8.96
CA ALA A 188 3.50 -6.02 9.10
C ALA A 188 3.87 -6.93 7.91
N ALA A 189 2.89 -7.40 7.13
CA ALA A 189 3.16 -8.16 5.90
C ALA A 189 3.90 -7.33 4.84
N LEU A 190 3.85 -6.00 4.93
CA LEU A 190 4.57 -5.07 4.05
C LEU A 190 6.05 -4.88 4.43
N GLY A 191 6.53 -5.55 5.49
CA GLY A 191 7.91 -5.46 5.96
C GLY A 191 8.14 -4.26 6.87
N ALA A 192 9.39 -3.77 6.93
CA ALA A 192 9.82 -2.84 7.99
C ALA A 192 10.12 -1.40 7.53
N THR A 193 10.04 -1.09 6.23
CA THR A 193 10.58 0.18 5.70
C THR A 193 9.52 1.14 5.19
N ALA A 194 8.80 0.77 4.12
CA ALA A 194 7.79 1.62 3.51
C ALA A 194 6.91 0.80 2.55
N ALA A 195 5.68 1.28 2.34
CA ALA A 195 4.87 0.93 1.18
C ALA A 195 5.15 1.96 0.07
N ARG A 196 5.50 1.50 -1.14
CA ARG A 196 5.93 2.38 -2.23
C ARG A 196 5.16 2.12 -3.53
N SER A 197 4.60 3.17 -4.11
CA SER A 197 3.94 3.16 -5.42
C SER A 197 4.73 3.95 -6.45
N ASP A 198 5.30 3.28 -7.43
CA ASP A 198 5.97 3.91 -8.57
C ASP A 198 5.16 3.73 -9.86
N GLY A 199 4.45 2.61 -10.00
CA GLY A 199 3.57 2.34 -11.14
C GLY A 199 2.34 3.25 -11.13
N SER A 200 1.95 3.82 -12.27
CA SER A 200 0.79 4.71 -12.36
C SER A 200 -0.28 4.13 -13.29
N PRO A 201 -1.51 3.85 -12.82
CA PRO A 201 -1.94 3.89 -11.42
C PRO A 201 -1.36 2.74 -10.57
N SER A 202 -1.30 2.90 -9.25
CA SER A 202 -1.01 1.82 -8.27
C SER A 202 -2.20 1.60 -7.33
N LYS A 203 -2.40 0.36 -6.89
CA LYS A 203 -3.45 0.02 -5.91
C LYS A 203 -2.92 -0.81 -4.75
N PHE A 204 -3.15 -0.34 -3.54
CA PHE A 204 -2.98 -1.09 -2.30
C PHE A 204 -4.35 -1.47 -1.74
N VAL A 205 -4.48 -2.70 -1.24
CA VAL A 205 -5.71 -3.18 -0.61
C VAL A 205 -5.39 -3.77 0.75
N TYR A 206 -6.02 -3.27 1.79
CA TYR A 206 -6.04 -3.93 3.08
C TYR A 206 -7.23 -4.88 3.15
N ALA A 207 -6.96 -6.16 3.38
CA ALA A 207 -7.95 -7.23 3.44
C ALA A 207 -7.96 -7.94 4.81
N GLY A 208 -7.48 -7.27 5.86
CA GLY A 208 -7.44 -7.83 7.21
C GLY A 208 -8.78 -7.79 7.94
N THR A 209 -8.90 -8.59 8.98
CA THR A 209 -10.17 -8.81 9.70
C THR A 209 -10.34 -7.98 10.96
N LEU A 210 -9.31 -7.23 11.36
CA LEU A 210 -9.27 -6.44 12.59
C LEU A 210 -8.96 -4.97 12.29
N PRO A 211 -9.23 -4.04 13.23
CA PRO A 211 -8.62 -2.71 13.18
C PRO A 211 -7.09 -2.83 13.10
N ALA A 212 -6.46 -2.00 12.26
CA ALA A 212 -5.01 -2.07 12.06
C ALA A 212 -4.37 -0.69 11.85
N THR A 213 -3.05 -0.62 12.10
CA THR A 213 -2.27 0.60 11.91
C THR A 213 -1.08 0.34 10.98
N LEU A 214 -1.08 1.01 9.83
CA LEU A 214 0.08 1.15 8.97
C LEU A 214 0.96 2.31 9.48
N ALA A 215 1.96 1.95 10.29
CA ALA A 215 2.96 2.89 10.81
C ALA A 215 4.10 3.17 9.82
N LEU A 216 4.23 2.33 8.79
CA LEU A 216 5.22 2.53 7.74
C LEU A 216 4.92 3.81 6.94
N PRO A 217 5.95 4.57 6.53
CA PRO A 217 5.80 5.60 5.53
C PRO A 217 5.16 5.06 4.23
N VAL A 218 4.32 5.89 3.61
CA VAL A 218 3.79 5.66 2.27
C VAL A 218 4.51 6.58 1.30
N GLN A 219 5.23 5.97 0.35
CA GLN A 219 6.07 6.65 -0.63
C GLN A 219 5.40 6.66 -2.00
N ILE A 220 5.14 7.85 -2.55
CA ILE A 220 4.40 8.00 -3.81
C ILE A 220 5.31 8.54 -4.91
N GLY A 221 5.76 7.66 -5.81
CA GLY A 221 6.37 8.02 -7.09
C GLY A 221 5.34 8.15 -8.22
N ALA A 222 4.28 7.34 -8.17
CA ALA A 222 3.21 7.27 -9.15
C ALA A 222 2.41 8.57 -9.27
N GLY A 223 1.85 8.84 -10.47
CA GLY A 223 0.91 9.95 -10.68
C GLY A 223 -0.43 9.74 -9.95
N SER A 224 -0.86 8.48 -9.84
CA SER A 224 -2.10 8.10 -9.16
C SER A 224 -1.89 6.84 -8.32
N THR A 225 -2.31 6.89 -7.05
CA THR A 225 -2.28 5.77 -6.10
C THR A 225 -3.62 5.66 -5.38
N SER A 226 -4.09 4.44 -5.16
CA SER A 226 -5.29 4.17 -4.38
C SER A 226 -5.01 3.23 -3.22
N PHE A 227 -5.66 3.50 -2.08
CA PHE A 227 -5.74 2.60 -0.94
C PHE A 227 -7.20 2.22 -0.71
N GLU A 228 -7.47 0.93 -0.81
CA GLU A 228 -8.78 0.36 -0.50
C GLU A 228 -8.73 -0.34 0.86
N ASN A 229 -9.63 0.05 1.76
CA ASN A 229 -9.92 -0.74 2.96
C ASN A 229 -11.07 -1.71 2.65
N ALA A 230 -10.70 -2.93 2.25
CA ALA A 230 -11.60 -4.06 2.02
C ALA A 230 -11.68 -4.98 3.26
N GLY A 231 -11.12 -4.56 4.40
CA GLY A 231 -11.12 -5.31 5.63
C GLY A 231 -12.43 -5.19 6.42
N ASN A 232 -12.42 -5.72 7.64
CA ASN A 232 -13.58 -5.70 8.55
C ASN A 232 -13.48 -4.62 9.65
N GLY A 233 -12.39 -3.84 9.68
CA GLY A 233 -12.17 -2.79 10.66
C GLY A 233 -11.48 -1.57 10.07
N PRO A 234 -11.36 -0.47 10.84
CA PRO A 234 -10.68 0.73 10.38
C PRO A 234 -9.19 0.48 10.15
N LEU A 235 -8.63 1.12 9.12
CA LEU A 235 -7.21 1.11 8.81
C LEU A 235 -6.63 2.51 9.09
N THR A 236 -5.70 2.59 10.02
CA THR A 236 -5.03 3.84 10.40
C THR A 236 -3.68 3.97 9.72
N PHE A 237 -3.45 5.09 9.05
CA PHE A 237 -2.18 5.51 8.48
C PHE A 237 -1.54 6.51 9.44
N SER A 238 -0.60 6.03 10.27
CA SER A 238 0.14 6.87 11.21
C SER A 238 1.54 7.23 10.70
N GLY A 239 2.05 6.48 9.74
CA GLY A 239 3.29 6.82 9.02
C GLY A 239 3.12 8.07 8.16
N ALA A 240 4.24 8.71 7.82
CA ALA A 240 4.23 9.86 6.92
C ALA A 240 3.82 9.42 5.50
N ILE A 241 2.94 10.20 4.88
CA ILE A 241 2.60 10.07 3.46
C ILE A 241 3.39 11.15 2.72
N ALA A 242 4.44 10.71 2.04
CA ALA A 242 5.41 11.58 1.39
C ALA A 242 5.68 11.07 -0.03
N PRO A 243 5.24 11.79 -1.06
CA PRO A 243 5.71 11.54 -2.41
C PRO A 243 7.23 11.70 -2.50
N ILE A 244 7.83 10.87 -3.35
CA ILE A 244 9.28 10.77 -3.53
C ILE A 244 9.77 11.45 -4.81
N SER A 245 8.85 12.11 -5.53
CA SER A 245 9.12 12.86 -6.75
C SER A 245 8.20 14.07 -6.80
N SER A 246 8.67 15.13 -7.45
CA SER A 246 7.89 16.35 -7.64
C SER A 246 6.71 16.15 -8.60
N GLY A 247 5.90 17.20 -8.72
CA GLY A 247 4.71 17.24 -9.57
C GLY A 247 3.44 16.85 -8.83
N THR A 248 2.33 16.86 -9.57
CA THR A 248 1.01 16.58 -9.03
C THR A 248 0.81 15.08 -8.84
N LYS A 249 0.47 14.67 -7.62
CA LYS A 249 0.09 13.28 -7.31
C LYS A 249 -1.35 13.23 -6.82
N THR A 250 -2.02 12.12 -7.07
CA THR A 250 -3.35 11.84 -6.53
C THR A 250 -3.29 10.59 -5.66
N LEU A 251 -3.81 10.71 -4.44
CA LEU A 251 -3.96 9.63 -3.48
C LEU A 251 -5.45 9.48 -3.14
N THR A 252 -6.03 8.35 -3.51
CA THR A 252 -7.46 8.09 -3.32
C THR A 252 -7.68 7.02 -2.27
N PHE A 253 -8.55 7.29 -1.31
CA PHE A 253 -9.01 6.32 -0.32
C PHE A 253 -10.43 5.85 -0.65
N THR A 254 -10.61 4.53 -0.61
CA THR A 254 -11.90 3.87 -0.81
C THR A 254 -12.09 2.78 0.23
N GLY A 255 -13.32 2.32 0.39
CA GLY A 255 -13.63 1.17 1.24
C GLY A 255 -14.98 1.30 1.91
N THR A 256 -15.50 0.18 2.41
CA THR A 256 -16.71 0.17 3.26
C THR A 256 -16.38 0.53 4.71
N GLN A 257 -15.15 0.26 5.13
CA GLN A 257 -14.62 0.63 6.44
C GLN A 257 -13.89 1.96 6.39
N THR A 258 -13.72 2.58 7.57
CA THR A 258 -13.02 3.85 7.69
C THR A 258 -11.53 3.70 7.38
N ASN A 259 -11.00 4.61 6.55
CA ASN A 259 -9.57 4.88 6.48
C ASN A 259 -9.27 6.07 7.39
N ILE A 260 -8.24 6.00 8.23
CA ILE A 260 -7.88 7.06 9.18
C ILE A 260 -6.49 7.59 8.80
N LEU A 261 -6.37 8.88 8.56
CA LEU A 261 -5.10 9.58 8.31
C LEU A 261 -4.72 10.37 9.56
N SER A 262 -3.83 9.81 10.37
CA SER A 262 -3.34 10.43 11.60
C SER A 262 -1.87 10.89 11.51
N GLY A 263 -1.15 10.46 10.46
CA GLY A 263 0.22 10.87 10.18
C GLY A 263 0.33 12.26 9.53
N THR A 264 1.53 12.56 9.02
CA THR A 264 1.80 13.77 8.24
C THR A 264 1.60 13.53 6.74
N LEU A 265 1.09 14.56 6.05
CA LEU A 265 0.97 14.58 4.59
C LEU A 265 1.75 15.78 4.05
N SER A 266 2.67 15.54 3.12
CA SER A 266 3.41 16.61 2.44
C SER A 266 3.96 16.13 1.10
N ASN A 267 3.91 16.99 0.07
CA ASN A 267 4.55 16.76 -1.24
C ASN A 267 5.75 17.68 -1.50
N GLY A 268 6.29 18.32 -0.46
CA GLY A 268 7.31 19.34 -0.63
C GLY A 268 6.88 20.40 -1.67
N ALA A 269 7.67 20.60 -2.72
CA ALA A 269 7.38 21.58 -3.77
C ALA A 269 6.28 21.16 -4.78
N GLY A 270 5.71 19.96 -4.68
CA GLY A 270 4.61 19.48 -5.51
C GLY A 270 3.22 19.69 -4.88
N ILE A 271 2.18 19.15 -5.53
CA ILE A 271 0.81 19.13 -4.99
C ILE A 271 0.38 17.68 -4.75
N LEU A 272 -0.05 17.35 -3.53
CA LEU A 272 -0.70 16.07 -3.24
C LEU A 272 -2.22 16.26 -3.14
N ASN A 273 -2.95 15.70 -4.09
CA ASN A 273 -4.41 15.66 -4.05
C ASN A 273 -4.86 14.43 -3.26
N VAL A 274 -5.43 14.66 -2.08
CA VAL A 274 -5.96 13.62 -1.20
C VAL A 274 -7.46 13.51 -1.44
N THR A 275 -7.89 12.33 -1.83
CA THR A 275 -9.25 12.11 -2.29
C THR A 275 -9.99 11.14 -1.37
N ALA A 276 -11.09 11.59 -0.77
CA ALA A 276 -12.10 10.73 -0.19
C ALA A 276 -13.00 10.22 -1.34
N GLY A 277 -12.69 9.03 -1.85
CA GLY A 277 -13.36 8.45 -3.02
C GLY A 277 -14.73 7.89 -2.67
N THR A 278 -14.75 6.82 -1.88
CA THR A 278 -15.98 6.19 -1.37
C THR A 278 -15.79 5.80 0.11
N GLY A 279 -16.89 5.75 0.86
CA GLY A 279 -16.84 5.47 2.29
C GLY A 279 -16.29 6.64 3.09
N THR A 280 -15.72 6.37 4.26
CA THR A 280 -15.23 7.41 5.18
C THR A 280 -13.70 7.48 5.21
N LEU A 281 -13.17 8.66 4.95
CA LEU A 281 -11.80 9.05 5.23
C LEU A 281 -11.79 9.97 6.45
N LEU A 282 -11.32 9.49 7.60
CA LEU A 282 -11.15 10.29 8.81
C LEU A 282 -9.75 10.92 8.82
N PHE A 283 -9.66 12.24 8.92
CA PHE A 283 -8.41 12.97 9.05
C PHE A 283 -8.25 13.53 10.46
N THR A 284 -7.13 13.19 11.11
CA THR A 284 -6.73 13.65 12.46
C THR A 284 -5.24 14.03 12.50
N GLY A 285 -4.60 14.15 11.34
CA GLY A 285 -3.17 14.40 11.20
C GLY A 285 -2.84 15.84 10.79
N THR A 286 -1.67 16.03 10.20
CA THR A 286 -1.22 17.34 9.68
C THR A 286 -1.00 17.27 8.19
N ALA A 287 -1.63 18.16 7.43
CA ALA A 287 -1.47 18.26 5.98
C ALA A 287 -0.81 19.58 5.60
N THR A 288 0.30 19.51 4.86
CA THR A 288 1.06 20.65 4.34
C THR A 288 1.17 20.53 2.83
N ASP A 289 0.89 21.60 2.08
CA ASP A 289 0.98 21.62 0.60
C ASP A 289 0.14 20.53 -0.10
N CYS A 290 -0.97 20.15 0.53
CA CYS A 290 -1.93 19.18 -0.01
C CYS A 290 -3.16 19.91 -0.57
N THR A 291 -4.01 19.20 -1.29
CA THR A 291 -5.42 19.56 -1.47
C THR A 291 -6.30 18.39 -1.04
N PHE A 292 -7.52 18.69 -0.62
CA PHE A 292 -8.51 17.65 -0.29
C PHE A 292 -9.66 17.70 -1.29
N MET A 293 -10.08 16.53 -1.77
CA MET A 293 -11.24 16.38 -2.64
C MET A 293 -12.17 15.29 -2.11
N ILE A 294 -13.47 15.60 -2.13
CA ILE A 294 -14.52 14.69 -1.69
C ILE A 294 -15.42 14.42 -2.89
N TYR A 295 -15.48 13.17 -3.37
CA TYR A 295 -16.36 12.78 -4.47
C TYR A 295 -17.75 12.34 -3.97
N SER A 296 -18.67 12.17 -4.92
CA SER A 296 -20.00 11.61 -4.66
C SER A 296 -19.89 10.24 -3.98
N GLY A 297 -20.58 10.08 -2.84
CA GLY A 297 -20.53 8.86 -2.03
C GLY A 297 -19.30 8.74 -1.11
N GLY A 298 -18.40 9.72 -1.13
CA GLY A 298 -17.29 9.86 -0.20
C GLY A 298 -17.63 10.78 0.97
N THR A 299 -17.08 10.46 2.14
CA THR A 299 -17.10 11.32 3.33
C THR A 299 -15.67 11.63 3.76
N LEU A 300 -15.31 12.92 3.84
CA LEU A 300 -14.16 13.35 4.62
C LEU A 300 -14.64 13.69 6.02
N ALA A 301 -14.23 12.91 7.01
CA ALA A 301 -14.46 13.21 8.40
C ALA A 301 -13.23 13.93 8.98
N VAL A 302 -13.43 14.98 9.76
CA VAL A 302 -12.37 15.77 10.39
C VAL A 302 -12.48 15.60 11.89
N GLY A 303 -11.53 14.89 12.48
CA GLY A 303 -11.48 14.60 13.91
C GLY A 303 -10.56 15.54 14.69
N PRO A 304 -10.52 15.40 16.03
CA PRO A 304 -9.63 16.17 16.88
C PRO A 304 -8.17 16.04 16.44
N GLY A 305 -7.41 17.14 16.52
CA GLY A 305 -5.99 17.17 16.15
C GLY A 305 -5.70 17.37 14.66
N ALA A 306 -6.72 17.45 13.81
CA ALA A 306 -6.55 17.77 12.39
C ALA A 306 -5.96 19.18 12.19
N VAL A 307 -4.86 19.28 11.45
CA VAL A 307 -4.19 20.54 11.11
C VAL A 307 -4.08 20.68 9.59
N PHE A 308 -4.58 21.80 9.07
CA PHE A 308 -4.56 22.13 7.65
C PHE A 308 -3.62 23.31 7.36
N ASN A 309 -2.40 23.01 6.91
CA ASN A 309 -1.46 23.98 6.33
C ASN A 309 -1.53 23.92 4.80
N THR A 310 -2.74 23.98 4.27
CA THR A 310 -3.07 23.72 2.86
C THR A 310 -3.96 24.82 2.30
N LEU A 311 -3.98 24.92 0.97
CA LEU A 311 -4.70 25.96 0.23
C LEU A 311 -6.17 25.62 -0.03
N LEU A 312 -6.51 24.35 -0.27
CA LEU A 312 -7.80 24.00 -0.89
C LEU A 312 -8.42 22.70 -0.37
N LEU A 313 -9.69 22.79 -0.01
CA LEU A 313 -10.62 21.66 0.11
C LEU A 313 -11.77 21.85 -0.88
N THR A 314 -12.11 20.81 -1.63
CA THR A 314 -13.25 20.81 -2.56
C THR A 314 -14.21 19.68 -2.22
N CYS A 315 -15.48 20.02 -2.02
CA CYS A 315 -16.56 19.06 -1.86
C CYS A 315 -17.42 19.03 -3.13
N GLN A 316 -17.44 17.88 -3.81
CA GLN A 316 -18.23 17.68 -5.03
C GLN A 316 -19.68 17.34 -4.69
N ALA A 317 -20.57 17.45 -5.69
CA ALA A 317 -21.96 17.03 -5.58
C ALA A 317 -22.10 15.62 -4.96
N GLY A 318 -22.96 15.48 -3.96
CA GLY A 318 -23.19 14.22 -3.23
C GLY A 318 -22.06 13.80 -2.29
N GLY A 319 -21.02 14.62 -2.11
CA GLY A 319 -19.99 14.43 -1.11
C GLY A 319 -20.39 14.96 0.27
N THR A 320 -19.81 14.37 1.32
CA THR A 320 -20.07 14.78 2.72
C THR A 320 -18.78 15.23 3.41
N LEU A 321 -18.86 16.34 4.14
CA LEU A 321 -17.81 16.78 5.07
C LEU A 321 -18.36 16.67 6.50
N ALA A 322 -17.82 15.74 7.28
CA ALA A 322 -18.25 15.51 8.66
C ALA A 322 -17.23 16.10 9.62
N PHE A 323 -17.67 16.87 10.60
CA PHE A 323 -16.80 17.47 11.61
C PHE A 323 -17.09 16.87 12.98
N ASN A 324 -16.04 16.61 13.76
CA ASN A 324 -16.16 16.04 15.10
C ASN A 324 -17.10 14.82 15.17
N PRO A 325 -16.89 13.77 14.36
CA PRO A 325 -17.81 12.63 14.29
C PRO A 325 -17.96 11.89 15.64
N ALA A 326 -17.00 12.04 16.54
CA ALA A 326 -17.02 11.47 17.89
C ALA A 326 -17.73 12.35 18.94
N ALA A 327 -18.25 13.53 18.55
CA ALA A 327 -18.83 14.52 19.46
C ALA A 327 -17.91 14.88 20.65
N ALA A 328 -16.60 14.95 20.40
CA ALA A 328 -15.61 15.29 21.42
C ALA A 328 -15.85 16.73 21.93
N ASP A 329 -15.71 16.92 23.23
CA ASP A 329 -15.79 18.24 23.83
C ASP A 329 -14.55 19.08 23.54
N GLY A 330 -14.72 20.40 23.47
CA GLY A 330 -13.66 21.34 23.14
C GLY A 330 -13.11 21.20 21.71
N PHE A 331 -13.83 20.52 20.81
CA PHE A 331 -13.39 20.35 19.43
C PHE A 331 -13.21 21.71 18.75
N ALA A 332 -12.04 21.94 18.15
CA ALA A 332 -11.74 23.12 17.38
C ALA A 332 -10.94 22.74 16.13
N VAL A 333 -11.38 23.20 14.97
CA VAL A 333 -10.64 23.06 13.72
C VAL A 333 -10.78 24.29 12.85
N THR A 334 -9.70 24.64 12.15
CA THR A 334 -9.70 25.63 11.08
C THR A 334 -9.46 24.91 9.76
N LEU A 335 -10.36 25.07 8.80
CA LEU A 335 -10.24 24.46 7.48
C LEU A 335 -9.16 25.13 6.63
N PRO A 336 -8.78 24.53 5.48
CA PRO A 336 -7.88 25.18 4.53
C PRO A 336 -8.37 26.57 4.13
N LEU A 337 -7.46 27.38 3.58
CA LEU A 337 -7.75 28.77 3.23
C LEU A 337 -8.98 28.90 2.32
N THR A 338 -9.10 28.04 1.31
CA THR A 338 -10.22 28.00 0.37
C THR A 338 -11.01 26.71 0.52
N ASN A 339 -12.33 26.82 0.66
CA ASN A 339 -13.25 25.67 0.74
C ASN A 339 -14.30 25.81 -0.36
N ALA A 340 -14.20 24.97 -1.40
CA ALA A 340 -15.03 25.05 -2.59
C ALA A 340 -16.18 24.03 -2.55
N LEU A 341 -17.40 24.52 -2.80
CA LEU A 341 -18.60 23.71 -3.02
C LEU A 341 -18.82 23.57 -4.53
N ASN A 342 -18.80 22.34 -5.04
CA ASN A 342 -18.90 22.08 -6.47
C ASN A 342 -20.06 21.12 -6.80
N GLY A 343 -21.23 21.71 -7.04
CA GLY A 343 -22.47 21.03 -7.42
C GLY A 343 -23.49 20.91 -6.29
N ALA A 344 -24.68 20.44 -6.63
CA ALA A 344 -25.81 20.38 -5.70
C ALA A 344 -25.69 19.19 -4.72
N GLY A 345 -26.31 19.33 -3.55
CA GLY A 345 -26.40 18.26 -2.57
C GLY A 345 -25.10 18.00 -1.81
N VAL A 346 -24.26 19.03 -1.63
CA VAL A 346 -23.16 18.95 -0.67
C VAL A 346 -23.75 18.99 0.74
N SER A 347 -23.28 18.09 1.61
CA SER A 347 -23.73 18.02 3.00
C SER A 347 -22.57 18.19 3.97
N TRP A 348 -22.77 19.03 4.98
CA TRP A 348 -21.89 19.12 6.14
C TRP A 348 -22.60 18.58 7.37
N SER A 349 -21.93 17.74 8.15
CA SER A 349 -22.50 17.17 9.38
C SER A 349 -21.68 17.59 10.59
N ILE A 350 -22.36 18.11 11.63
CA ILE A 350 -21.72 18.48 12.89
C ILE A 350 -22.61 18.04 14.06
N PRO A 351 -22.24 16.97 14.79
CA PRO A 351 -22.97 16.57 15.98
C PRO A 351 -22.72 17.55 17.14
N SER A 352 -23.66 17.60 18.09
CA SER A 352 -23.52 18.39 19.30
C SER A 352 -22.39 17.86 20.18
N ALA A 353 -21.45 18.71 20.59
CA ALA A 353 -20.51 18.41 21.66
C ALA A 353 -21.12 18.74 23.03
N PRO A 354 -20.59 18.18 24.14
CA PRO A 354 -21.10 18.46 25.49
C PRO A 354 -21.15 19.95 25.85
N ALA A 355 -20.05 20.69 25.65
CA ALA A 355 -19.97 22.10 26.02
C ALA A 355 -19.45 22.99 24.90
N ALA A 356 -18.49 22.52 24.09
CA ALA A 356 -17.86 23.32 23.06
C ALA A 356 -17.49 22.53 21.80
N SER A 357 -17.86 23.06 20.64
CA SER A 357 -17.36 22.63 19.33
C SER A 357 -17.33 23.82 18.38
N THR A 358 -16.22 24.07 17.69
CA THR A 358 -16.07 25.18 16.75
C THR A 358 -15.37 24.75 15.47
N VAL A 359 -16.05 24.91 14.33
CA VAL A 359 -15.48 24.77 12.99
C VAL A 359 -15.28 26.17 12.41
N THR A 360 -14.06 26.51 12.01
CA THR A 360 -13.74 27.79 11.37
C THR A 360 -13.46 27.60 9.89
N VAL A 361 -14.18 28.33 9.04
CA VAL A 361 -14.06 28.34 7.58
C VAL A 361 -13.50 29.69 7.13
N PRO A 362 -12.22 29.76 6.71
CA PRO A 362 -11.62 31.03 6.30
C PRO A 362 -12.26 31.63 5.05
N THR A 363 -12.41 30.84 3.99
CA THR A 363 -13.10 31.25 2.77
C THR A 363 -14.00 30.14 2.29
N LEU A 364 -15.27 30.46 2.06
CA LEU A 364 -16.26 29.57 1.43
C LEU A 364 -16.51 30.05 0.01
N VAL A 365 -16.19 29.21 -0.98
CA VAL A 365 -16.39 29.49 -2.40
C VAL A 365 -17.45 28.55 -2.95
N ARG A 366 -18.33 29.10 -3.78
CA ARG A 366 -19.45 28.38 -4.37
C ARG A 366 -19.34 28.37 -5.89
N ALA A 367 -19.31 27.19 -6.49
CA ALA A 367 -19.50 27.03 -7.93
C ALA A 367 -20.97 27.32 -8.32
N ALA A 368 -21.20 27.78 -9.56
CA ALA A 368 -22.55 28.03 -10.05
C ALA A 368 -23.45 26.79 -9.90
N GLY A 369 -24.62 26.96 -9.29
CA GLY A 369 -25.57 25.87 -9.05
C GLY A 369 -25.27 24.98 -7.84
N ALA A 370 -24.17 25.20 -7.10
CA ALA A 370 -23.89 24.42 -5.90
C ALA A 370 -24.87 24.75 -4.76
N THR A 371 -25.17 23.77 -3.90
CA THR A 371 -25.97 23.94 -2.69
C THR A 371 -25.29 23.25 -1.51
N LEU A 372 -25.49 23.79 -0.32
CA LEU A 372 -24.95 23.25 0.93
C LEU A 372 -26.07 23.15 1.97
N ASP A 373 -26.24 21.97 2.54
CA ASP A 373 -27.04 21.77 3.75
C ASP A 373 -26.13 21.37 4.92
N VAL A 374 -26.27 22.06 6.04
CA VAL A 374 -25.58 21.74 7.29
C VAL A 374 -26.55 20.98 8.21
N THR A 375 -26.26 19.72 8.48
CA THR A 375 -26.98 18.91 9.45
C THR A 375 -26.33 19.05 10.83
N ALA A 376 -26.98 19.83 11.71
CA ALA A 376 -26.48 20.14 13.04
C ALA A 376 -27.60 20.67 13.94
N SER A 377 -27.98 19.91 14.98
CA SER A 377 -29.13 20.23 15.84
C SER A 377 -28.85 21.36 16.84
N ALA A 378 -27.59 21.51 17.27
CA ALA A 378 -27.17 22.52 18.24
C ALA A 378 -26.41 23.68 17.58
N LEU A 379 -26.52 23.83 16.26
CA LEU A 379 -25.80 24.87 15.53
C LEU A 379 -26.22 26.26 16.00
N GLY A 380 -25.26 27.14 16.24
CA GLY A 380 -25.51 28.46 16.83
C GLY A 380 -25.54 28.45 18.36
N THR A 381 -25.03 27.39 18.99
CA THR A 381 -24.79 27.34 20.45
C THR A 381 -23.30 27.14 20.73
N PRO A 382 -22.80 27.40 21.95
CA PRO A 382 -21.41 27.07 22.30
C PRO A 382 -21.04 25.61 22.01
N SER A 383 -21.98 24.69 22.25
CA SER A 383 -21.85 23.26 21.98
C SER A 383 -21.66 22.93 20.50
N ASN A 384 -22.01 23.84 19.57
CA ASN A 384 -21.71 23.71 18.16
C ASN A 384 -21.78 25.05 17.40
N ARG A 385 -20.61 25.58 17.02
CA ARG A 385 -20.45 26.77 16.20
C ARG A 385 -19.82 26.45 14.85
N LEU A 386 -20.36 27.04 13.80
CA LEU A 386 -19.75 27.10 12.48
C LEU A 386 -19.50 28.57 12.13
N LEU A 387 -18.23 28.96 12.13
CA LEU A 387 -17.80 30.33 11.90
C LEU A 387 -17.29 30.47 10.47
N ILE A 388 -17.91 31.33 9.67
CA ILE A 388 -17.46 31.63 8.30
C ILE A 388 -16.88 33.04 8.34
N GLN A 389 -15.57 33.16 8.09
CA GLN A 389 -14.91 34.45 8.20
C GLN A 389 -15.44 35.43 7.16
N ASN A 390 -15.46 36.71 7.54
CA ASN A 390 -15.93 37.82 6.69
C ASN A 390 -17.39 37.71 6.21
N MET A 391 -18.22 36.89 6.89
CA MET A 391 -19.65 36.83 6.64
C MET A 391 -20.36 37.97 7.40
N THR A 392 -21.22 38.70 6.70
CA THR A 392 -22.05 39.75 7.30
C THR A 392 -23.20 39.12 8.10
N PRO A 393 -23.49 39.57 9.34
CA PRO A 393 -24.64 39.10 10.09
C PRO A 393 -25.97 39.31 9.36
N GLY A 394 -26.87 38.34 9.44
CA GLY A 394 -28.19 38.37 8.81
C GLY A 394 -28.51 37.11 7.99
N PRO A 395 -29.55 37.17 7.14
CA PRO A 395 -29.96 36.05 6.28
C PRO A 395 -28.84 35.56 5.38
N MET A 396 -28.59 34.25 5.41
CA MET A 396 -27.69 33.61 4.47
C MET A 396 -28.38 33.39 3.12
N PRO A 397 -27.61 33.25 2.03
CA PRO A 397 -28.17 32.96 0.72
C PRO A 397 -28.98 31.65 0.71
N ALA A 398 -30.05 31.61 -0.09
CA ALA A 398 -30.97 30.45 -0.16
C ALA A 398 -30.33 29.11 -0.58
N TRP A 399 -29.11 29.11 -1.11
CA TRP A 399 -28.37 27.89 -1.43
C TRP A 399 -27.68 27.26 -0.20
N PHE A 400 -27.68 27.95 0.94
CA PHE A 400 -27.14 27.50 2.23
C PHE A 400 -28.30 27.26 3.19
N THR A 401 -28.46 26.02 3.66
CA THR A 401 -29.50 25.64 4.62
C THR A 401 -28.90 24.99 5.86
N VAL A 402 -29.68 24.98 6.94
CA VAL A 402 -29.38 24.24 8.18
C VAL A 402 -30.56 23.32 8.48
N ASN A 403 -30.32 22.01 8.51
CA ASN A 403 -31.37 20.99 8.65
C ASN A 403 -32.54 21.21 7.66
N GLY A 404 -32.22 21.60 6.42
CA GLY A 404 -33.20 21.93 5.38
C GLY A 404 -33.97 23.24 5.56
N GLN A 405 -33.71 24.02 6.61
CA GLN A 405 -34.31 25.35 6.84
C GLN A 405 -33.38 26.48 6.34
N PRO A 406 -33.93 27.67 6.02
CA PRO A 406 -33.11 28.85 5.76
C PRO A 406 -32.12 29.10 6.89
N ALA A 407 -30.93 29.61 6.56
CA ALA A 407 -29.88 29.89 7.54
C ALA A 407 -29.74 31.39 7.83
N LEU A 408 -29.31 31.71 9.05
CA LEU A 408 -28.88 33.04 9.49
C LEU A 408 -27.41 32.97 9.91
N TYR A 409 -26.70 34.09 9.78
CA TYR A 409 -25.37 34.28 10.33
C TYR A 409 -25.44 35.27 11.50
N ASP A 410 -24.96 34.83 12.67
CA ASP A 410 -24.76 35.66 13.86
C ASP A 410 -23.26 35.92 14.08
N ALA A 411 -22.91 37.12 14.53
CA ALA A 411 -21.52 37.53 14.70
C ALA A 411 -20.77 36.75 15.81
N ALA A 412 -21.49 36.28 16.84
CA ALA A 412 -20.91 35.60 18.00
C ALA A 412 -21.06 34.07 17.94
N LEU A 413 -22.20 33.61 17.41
CA LEU A 413 -22.59 32.20 17.39
C LEU A 413 -22.31 31.52 16.04
N GLY A 414 -22.10 32.30 14.97
CA GLY A 414 -21.87 31.79 13.63
C GLY A 414 -23.15 31.46 12.89
N VAL A 415 -23.14 30.40 12.08
CA VAL A 415 -24.33 29.92 11.36
C VAL A 415 -25.37 29.36 12.35
N LEU A 416 -26.65 29.61 12.11
CA LEU A 416 -27.79 29.00 12.80
C LEU A 416 -28.99 28.80 11.85
N ALA A 417 -29.97 27.99 12.24
CA ALA A 417 -31.25 27.91 11.54
C ALA A 417 -32.09 29.17 11.78
N ALA A 418 -32.80 29.65 10.75
CA ALA A 418 -33.62 30.86 10.79
C ALA A 418 -34.95 30.71 11.52
#